data_AF-A0A7K2QLN5-F1
#
_entry.id   AF-A0A7K2QLN5-F1
#
_cell.length_a   1.000
_cell.length_b   1.000
_cell.length_c   1.000
_cell.angle_alpha   90.00
_cell.angle_beta   90.00
_cell.angle_gamma   90.00
#
_symmetry.space_group_name_H-M   'P 1'
#
loop_
_entity.id
_entity.type
_entity.pdbx_description
1 polymer ?
#
loop_
_entity_poly.entity_id
_entity_poly.type
_entity_poly.pdbx_seq_one_letter_code
_entity_poly.pdbx_strand_id
1 'polypeptide(L)'
;MTTHRSVYRLAAGELAQMADTEAAGGHHHLAKASAELGLVYLKFETADLANVHVGKAWEAAEQARENLMYGDAIGVTSDTSRARLHLALAELDAADLPAPTPAR
;
A
#
# COMPACT_ATOMS: atom_id res chain seq x y z
N MET A 1 7.72 13.95 -23.42
CA MET A 1 8.40 13.16 -22.37
C MET A 1 7.33 12.41 -21.61
N THR A 2 7.12 11.14 -21.95
CA THR A 2 6.13 10.28 -21.28
C THR A 2 6.69 9.93 -19.91
N THR A 3 6.09 10.48 -18.85
CA THR A 3 6.47 10.20 -17.47
C THR A 3 6.20 8.72 -17.23
N HIS A 4 7.24 7.89 -17.10
CA HIS A 4 7.09 6.51 -16.64
C HIS A 4 6.53 6.58 -15.21
N ARG A 5 5.21 6.43 -15.06
CA ARG A 5 4.60 6.23 -13.75
C ARG A 5 5.02 4.85 -13.28
N SER A 6 5.59 4.80 -12.08
CA SER A 6 5.81 3.55 -11.36
C SER A 6 4.50 2.78 -11.23
N VAL A 7 4.59 1.45 -11.24
CA VAL A 7 3.47 0.52 -11.08
C VAL A 7 2.65 0.82 -9.82
N TYR A 8 3.30 1.28 -8.75
CA TYR A 8 2.62 1.64 -7.51
C TYR A 8 1.74 2.89 -7.66
N ARG A 9 2.20 3.88 -8.43
CA ARG A 9 1.40 5.08 -8.74
C ARG A 9 0.24 4.80 -9.69
N LEU A 10 0.40 3.81 -10.57
CA LEU A 10 -0.70 3.33 -11.42
C LEU A 10 -1.78 2.67 -10.56
N ALA A 11 -1.41 1.69 -9.74
CA ALA A 11 -2.32 1.01 -8.82
C ALA A 11 -3.01 2.00 -7.86
N ALA A 12 -2.27 2.95 -7.28
CA ALA A 12 -2.85 3.98 -6.43
C ALA A 12 -3.85 4.88 -7.18
N GLY A 13 -3.60 5.17 -8.46
CA GLY A 13 -4.52 5.93 -9.32
C GLY A 13 -5.82 5.18 -9.61
N GLU A 14 -5.73 3.87 -9.88
CA GLU A 14 -6.89 3.00 -10.09
C GLU A 14 -7.74 2.90 -8.82
N LEU A 15 -7.08 2.72 -7.66
CA LEU A 15 -7.74 2.67 -6.35
C LEU A 15 -8.40 4.00 -5.96
N ALA A 16 -7.80 5.14 -6.33
CA ALA A 16 -8.43 6.44 -6.15
C ALA A 16 -9.72 6.57 -6.97
N GLN A 17 -9.69 6.15 -8.24
CA GLN A 17 -10.88 6.17 -9.09
C GLN A 17 -11.99 5.24 -8.58
N MET A 18 -11.61 4.07 -8.07
CA MET A 18 -12.54 3.16 -7.41
C MET A 18 -13.14 3.81 -6.16
N ALA A 19 -12.31 4.44 -5.31
CA ALA A 19 -12.80 5.12 -4.12
C ALA A 19 -13.84 6.21 -4.44
N ASP A 20 -13.60 7.01 -5.46
CA ASP A 20 -14.55 8.03 -5.93
C ASP A 20 -15.86 7.40 -6.43
N THR A 21 -15.76 6.29 -7.18
CA THR A 21 -16.91 5.58 -7.73
C THR A 21 -17.78 4.98 -6.62
N GLU A 22 -17.17 4.29 -5.65
CA GLU A 22 -17.86 3.68 -4.52
C GLU A 22 -18.46 4.73 -3.58
N ALA A 23 -17.78 5.88 -3.41
CA ALA A 23 -18.32 6.99 -2.62
C ALA A 23 -19.57 7.58 -3.27
N ALA A 24 -19.55 7.78 -4.60
CA ALA A 24 -20.70 8.24 -5.36
C ALA A 24 -21.86 7.23 -5.36
N GLY A 25 -21.55 5.93 -5.29
CA GLY A 25 -22.53 4.85 -5.15
C GLY A 25 -23.11 4.66 -3.74
N GLY A 26 -22.62 5.40 -2.74
CA GLY A 26 -23.05 5.26 -1.34
C GLY A 26 -22.40 4.08 -0.59
N HIS A 27 -21.43 3.40 -1.20
CA HIS A 27 -20.68 2.31 -0.60
C HIS A 27 -19.47 2.84 0.18
N HIS A 28 -19.72 3.65 1.21
CA HIS A 28 -18.67 4.38 1.94
C HIS A 28 -17.57 3.49 2.53
N HIS A 29 -17.89 2.25 2.87
CA HIS A 29 -16.94 1.29 3.41
C HIS A 29 -15.94 0.81 2.33
N LEU A 30 -16.42 0.52 1.12
CA LEU A 30 -15.56 0.20 -0.03
C LEU A 30 -14.74 1.42 -0.46
N ALA A 31 -15.36 2.60 -0.50
CA ALA A 31 -14.66 3.84 -0.83
C ALA A 31 -13.47 4.10 0.10
N LYS A 32 -13.70 3.94 1.41
CA LYS A 32 -12.64 4.04 2.42
C LYS A 32 -11.57 2.98 2.20
N ALA A 33 -11.96 1.72 2.02
CA ALA A 33 -11.01 0.62 1.86
C ALA A 33 -10.10 0.81 0.63
N SER A 34 -10.66 1.22 -0.51
CA SER A 34 -9.91 1.52 -1.74
C SER A 34 -8.94 2.68 -1.57
N ALA A 35 -9.39 3.78 -0.95
CA ALA A 35 -8.52 4.93 -0.66
C ALA A 35 -7.37 4.54 0.28
N GLU A 36 -7.70 3.76 1.31
CA GLU A 36 -6.75 3.30 2.31
C GLU A 36 -5.67 2.38 1.73
N LEU A 37 -6.05 1.48 0.82
CA LEU A 37 -5.13 0.63 0.08
C LEU A 37 -4.29 1.44 -0.92
N GLY A 38 -4.87 2.45 -1.58
CA GLY A 38 -4.13 3.34 -2.48
C GLY A 38 -2.96 4.04 -1.79
N LEU A 39 -3.15 4.47 -0.54
CA LEU A 39 -2.06 5.05 0.28
C LEU A 39 -0.96 4.03 0.60
N VAL A 40 -1.30 2.75 0.78
CA VAL A 40 -0.32 1.68 0.96
C VAL A 40 0.53 1.51 -0.29
N TYR A 41 -0.08 1.50 -1.48
CA TYR A 41 0.67 1.44 -2.73
C TYR A 41 1.67 2.59 -2.87
N LEU A 42 1.26 3.82 -2.54
CA LEU A 42 2.18 4.96 -2.57
C LEU A 42 3.38 4.81 -1.64
N LYS A 43 3.23 4.14 -0.48
CA LYS A 43 4.37 3.90 0.43
C LYS A 43 5.44 2.97 -0.16
N PHE A 44 5.10 2.07 -1.09
CA PHE A 44 6.09 1.20 -1.74
C PHE A 44 7.08 1.98 -2.63
N GLU A 45 6.77 3.22 -3.04
CA GLU A 45 7.69 4.06 -3.81
C GLU A 45 9.03 4.31 -3.11
N THR A 46 9.01 4.35 -1.78
CA THR A 46 10.18 4.69 -0.97
C THR A 46 10.60 3.55 -0.05
N ALA A 47 9.92 2.41 -0.10
CA ALA A 47 10.20 1.27 0.74
C ALA A 47 11.44 0.50 0.25
N ASP A 48 12.27 0.03 1.18
CA ASP A 48 13.39 -0.84 0.84
C ASP A 48 12.88 -2.25 0.50
N LEU A 49 12.93 -2.62 -0.78
CA LEU A 49 12.47 -3.94 -1.27
C LEU A 49 13.28 -5.11 -0.70
N ALA A 50 14.47 -4.87 -0.14
CA ALA A 50 15.25 -5.91 0.53
C ALA A 50 14.72 -6.23 1.95
N ASN A 51 13.90 -5.36 2.54
CA ASN A 51 13.36 -5.57 3.88
C ASN A 51 12.23 -6.63 3.85
N VAL A 52 12.32 -7.63 4.73
CA VAL A 52 11.37 -8.76 4.81
C VAL A 52 9.93 -8.30 5.09
N HIS A 53 9.74 -7.22 5.85
CA HIS A 53 8.44 -6.67 6.11
C HIS A 53 7.86 -5.96 4.87
N VAL A 54 8.68 -5.37 4.00
CA VAL A 54 8.18 -4.82 2.73
C VAL A 54 7.63 -5.92 1.83
N GLY A 55 8.27 -7.10 1.78
CA GLY A 55 7.73 -8.27 1.10
C GLY A 55 6.37 -8.72 1.65
N LYS A 56 6.24 -8.85 2.97
CA LYS A 56 4.96 -9.20 3.62
C LYS A 56 3.87 -8.14 3.44
N ALA A 57 4.27 -6.87 3.41
CA ALA A 57 3.35 -5.78 3.13
C ALA A 57 2.81 -5.86 1.70
N TRP A 58 3.66 -6.21 0.74
CA TRP A 58 3.28 -6.41 -0.65
C TRP A 58 2.25 -7.53 -0.80
N GLU A 59 2.52 -8.70 -0.21
CA GLU A 59 1.59 -9.83 -0.23
C GLU A 59 0.21 -9.46 0.35
N ALA A 60 0.19 -8.76 1.49
CA ALA A 60 -1.05 -8.30 2.10
C ALA A 60 -1.77 -7.24 1.25
N ALA A 61 -1.05 -6.32 0.61
CA ALA A 61 -1.64 -5.32 -0.26
C ALA A 61 -2.28 -5.95 -1.52
N GLU A 62 -1.62 -6.94 -2.13
CA GLU A 62 -2.18 -7.66 -3.28
C GLU A 62 -3.40 -8.50 -2.87
N GLN A 63 -3.39 -9.14 -1.69
CA GLN A 63 -4.57 -9.85 -1.18
C GLN A 63 -5.74 -8.90 -0.95
N ALA A 64 -5.47 -7.70 -0.39
CA ALA A 64 -6.49 -6.68 -0.25
C ALA A 64 -7.04 -6.22 -1.61
N ARG A 65 -6.18 -6.07 -2.63
CA ARG A 65 -6.59 -5.69 -3.98
C ARG A 65 -7.45 -6.77 -4.63
N GLU A 66 -7.11 -8.03 -4.43
CA GLU A 66 -7.91 -9.18 -4.88
C GLU A 66 -9.28 -9.20 -4.20
N ASN A 67 -9.33 -9.01 -2.87
CA ASN A 67 -10.58 -8.96 -2.11
C ASN A 67 -11.50 -7.80 -2.57
N LEU A 68 -10.94 -6.66 -2.98
CA LEU A 68 -11.71 -5.56 -3.58
C LEU A 68 -12.37 -5.98 -4.89
N MET A 69 -11.67 -6.71 -5.74
CA MET A 69 -12.22 -7.19 -7.02
C MET A 69 -13.39 -8.15 -6.81
N TYR A 70 -13.38 -8.92 -5.72
CA TYR A 70 -14.45 -9.86 -5.37
C TYR A 70 -15.55 -9.25 -4.46
N GLY A 71 -15.42 -7.98 -4.08
CA GLY A 71 -16.42 -7.27 -3.26
C GLY A 71 -16.41 -7.62 -1.77
N ASP A 72 -15.36 -8.25 -1.24
CA ASP A 72 -15.23 -8.59 0.18
C ASP A 72 -14.57 -7.46 0.98
N ALA A 73 -15.35 -6.44 1.35
CA ALA A 73 -14.85 -5.30 2.12
C ALA A 73 -14.18 -5.66 3.46
N ILE A 74 -14.60 -6.76 4.10
CA ILE A 74 -14.03 -7.18 5.39
C ILE A 74 -12.62 -7.72 5.18
N GLY A 75 -12.41 -8.55 4.15
CA GLY A 75 -11.09 -9.01 3.75
C GLY A 75 -10.12 -7.86 3.43
N VAL A 76 -10.60 -6.86 2.66
CA VAL A 76 -9.78 -5.71 2.24
C VAL A 76 -9.25 -4.90 3.43
N THR A 77 -10.11 -4.60 4.40
CA THR A 77 -9.74 -3.76 5.55
C THR A 77 -8.72 -4.44 6.47
N SER A 78 -8.88 -5.75 6.69
CA SER A 78 -7.92 -6.56 7.45
C SER A 78 -6.55 -6.60 6.76
N ASP A 79 -6.52 -6.92 5.47
CA ASP A 79 -5.26 -7.08 4.74
C ASP A 79 -4.56 -5.73 4.50
N THR A 80 -5.31 -4.65 4.28
CA THR A 80 -4.76 -3.28 4.22
C THR A 80 -4.10 -2.90 5.55
N SER A 81 -4.71 -3.25 6.69
CA SER A 81 -4.15 -2.99 8.01
C SER A 81 -2.86 -3.78 8.26
N ARG A 82 -2.82 -5.05 7.83
CA ARG A 82 -1.61 -5.88 7.89
C ARG A 82 -0.48 -5.30 7.03
N ALA A 83 -0.79 -4.84 5.82
CA ALA A 83 0.19 -4.21 4.94
C ALA A 83 0.81 -2.96 5.59
N ARG A 84 -0.03 -2.10 6.18
CA ARG A 84 0.43 -0.91 6.92
C ARG A 84 1.32 -1.23 8.10
N LEU A 85 0.95 -2.24 8.89
CA LEU A 85 1.76 -2.67 10.03
C LEU A 85 3.16 -3.11 9.57
N HIS A 86 3.24 -3.90 8.51
CA HIS A 86 4.53 -4.34 7.98
C HIS A 86 5.36 -3.18 7.40
N LEU A 87 4.75 -2.22 6.70
CA LEU A 87 5.47 -1.02 6.27
C LEU A 87 6.01 -0.20 7.45
N ALA A 88 5.23 -0.05 8.53
CA ALA A 88 5.68 0.64 9.73
C ALA A 88 6.85 -0.10 10.42
N LEU A 89 6.83 -1.43 10.44
CA LEU A 89 7.97 -2.22 10.94
C LEU A 89 9.21 -2.03 10.09
N ALA A 90 9.08 -2.00 8.75
CA ALA A 90 10.20 -1.71 7.86
C ALA A 90 10.79 -0.30 8.06
N GLU A 91 9.93 0.69 8.31
CA GLU A 91 10.35 2.06 8.63
C GLU A 91 11.15 2.12 9.94
N LEU A 92 10.75 1.34 10.95
CA LEU A 92 11.48 1.22 12.22
C LEU A 92 12.83 0.50 12.04
N ASP A 93 12.86 -0.63 11.33
CA ASP A 93 14.10 -1.36 11.04
C ASP A 93 15.13 -0.46 10.33
N ALA A 94 14.67 0.36 9.38
CA ALA A 94 15.53 1.30 8.66
C ALA A 94 16.07 2.42 9.55
N ALA A 95 15.31 2.84 10.56
CA ALA A 95 15.71 3.87 11.52
C ALA A 95 16.72 3.37 12.56
N ASP A 96 16.67 2.08 12.90
CA ASP A 96 17.57 1.44 13.86
C ASP A 96 18.95 1.06 13.26
N LEU A 97 19.12 1.17 11.94
CA LEU A 97 20.41 0.94 11.30
C LEU A 97 21.40 2.07 11.67
N PRO A 98 22.59 1.75 12.23
CA PRO A 98 23.59 2.76 12.55
C PRO A 98 24.02 3.49 11.27
N ALA A 99 24.06 4.82 11.34
CA ALA A 99 24.52 5.65 10.24
C ALA A 99 25.89 5.15 9.74
N PRO A 100 26.12 5.08 8.42
CA PRO A 100 27.40 4.62 7.89
C PRO A 100 28.51 5.51 8.43
N THR A 101 29.42 4.92 9.22
CA THR A 101 30.61 5.61 9.71
C THR A 101 31.39 6.09 8.49
N PRO A 102 31.63 7.42 8.34
CA PRO A 102 32.41 7.90 7.21
C PRO A 102 33.81 7.28 7.28
N ALA A 103 34.19 6.58 6.21
CA ALA A 103 35.54 6.04 6.06
C ALA A 103 36.55 7.20 6.12
N ARG A 104 37.55 7.06 6.99
CA ARG A 104 38.66 8.00 7.12
C ARG A 104 39.67 7.84 5.99
#